data_AF-V4SR04-F1
#
_entry.id   AF-V4SR04-F1
#
_cell.length_a   1.000
_cell.length_b   1.000
_cell.length_c   1.000
_cell.angle_alpha   90.00
_cell.angle_beta   90.00
_cell.angle_gamma   90.00
#
_symmetry.space_group_name_H-M   'P 1'
#
loop_
_entity.id
_entity.type
_entity.pdbx_description
1 polymer ?
#
loop_
_entity_poly.entity_id
_entity_poly.type
_entity_poly.pdbx_seq_one_letter_code
_entity_poly.pdbx_strand_id
1 'polypeptide(L)'
;MPVLLLTLFLARRMLTCPAAEMVDGSKLLYLEQAFWRTPQKPFRQRFYMVKPCPKELKCDVEVSSYAIREVEEYKNFCDRPRDQRPLPEEVIGDIGEHLTTIHLRRCDRGKRCLYEGSTPPGGFPNSWNGATYSTSELAVLKNNEIHTWDRGFDDDGNQVWGVKAGPYEFKPAPSSSYSDMFSPLNFPPQQFFEKRIEGSFVLQE
;
A
#
# COMPACT_ATOMS: atom_id res chain seq x y z
N MET A 1 4.93 2.63 5.15
CA MET A 1 6.26 1.98 5.13
C MET A 1 6.35 1.14 3.86
N PRO A 2 7.47 1.17 3.11
CA PRO A 2 7.62 0.37 1.90
C PRO A 2 7.78 -1.12 2.24
N VAL A 3 7.05 -1.99 1.54
CA VAL A 3 7.00 -3.44 1.78
C VAL A 3 7.48 -4.17 0.51
N LEU A 4 8.49 -5.02 0.65
CA LEU A 4 9.17 -5.82 -0.38
C LEU A 4 8.85 -7.32 -0.24
N LEU A 5 8.34 -7.93 -1.30
CA LEU A 5 8.12 -9.38 -1.41
C LEU A 5 9.44 -10.12 -1.70
N LEU A 6 9.68 -11.23 -0.99
CA LEU A 6 10.80 -12.16 -1.26
C LEU A 6 10.27 -13.60 -1.37
N THR A 7 9.58 -13.91 -2.47
CA THR A 7 9.28 -15.29 -2.90
C THR A 7 9.14 -15.34 -4.43
N LEU A 8 9.47 -16.51 -5.00
CA LEU A 8 9.81 -16.86 -6.40
C LEU A 8 8.84 -16.49 -7.55
N PHE A 9 7.89 -15.58 -7.38
CA PHE A 9 6.97 -15.17 -8.45
C PHE A 9 6.87 -13.64 -8.50
N LEU A 10 7.57 -13.03 -9.48
CA LEU A 10 7.54 -11.61 -9.83
C LEU A 10 7.59 -10.65 -8.60
N ALA A 11 8.78 -10.13 -8.28
CA ALA A 11 8.93 -9.16 -7.19
C ALA A 11 7.97 -7.97 -7.34
N ARG A 12 7.04 -7.83 -6.38
CA ARG A 12 6.05 -6.76 -6.29
C ARG A 12 6.38 -5.85 -5.12
N ARG A 13 6.23 -4.54 -5.33
CA ARG A 13 6.25 -3.51 -4.30
C ARG A 13 4.81 -3.26 -3.87
N MET A 14 4.56 -3.23 -2.56
CA MET A 14 3.35 -2.65 -1.98
C MET A 14 3.75 -1.41 -1.20
N LEU A 15 3.04 -0.31 -1.45
CA LEU A 15 3.22 0.93 -0.71
C LEU A 15 1.87 1.40 -0.18
N THR A 16 1.85 1.77 1.09
CA THR A 16 0.64 2.25 1.75
C THR A 16 0.97 3.32 2.79
N CYS A 17 0.05 4.27 2.96
CA CYS A 17 0.11 5.34 3.93
C CYS A 17 -1.32 5.86 4.22
N PRO A 18 -1.52 6.54 5.36
CA PRO A 18 -2.78 7.25 5.64
C PRO A 18 -3.05 8.32 4.57
N ALA A 19 -4.30 8.38 4.12
CA ALA A 19 -4.78 9.35 3.15
C ALA A 19 -5.82 10.31 3.77
N ALA A 20 -6.74 9.80 4.59
CA ALA A 20 -7.71 10.61 5.32
C ALA A 20 -8.21 9.91 6.60
N GLU A 21 -8.97 10.62 7.41
CA GLU A 21 -9.71 10.11 8.56
C GLU A 21 -11.17 10.53 8.45
N MET A 22 -12.06 9.55 8.60
CA MET A 22 -13.50 9.77 8.55
C MET A 22 -14.01 10.33 9.88
N VAL A 23 -15.17 10.98 9.85
CA VAL A 23 -15.81 11.55 11.05
C VAL A 23 -16.15 10.52 12.13
N ASP A 24 -16.36 9.27 11.74
CA ASP A 24 -16.64 8.14 12.65
C ASP A 24 -15.36 7.48 13.21
N GLY A 25 -14.18 8.05 12.91
CA GLY A 25 -12.88 7.53 13.32
C GLY A 25 -12.30 6.45 12.39
N SER A 26 -13.00 6.07 11.33
CA SER A 26 -12.48 5.15 10.32
C SER A 26 -11.24 5.74 9.65
N LYS A 27 -10.23 4.91 9.42
CA LYS A 27 -8.99 5.34 8.75
C LYS A 27 -9.06 4.99 7.27
N LEU A 28 -8.79 5.97 6.42
CA LEU A 28 -8.68 5.77 4.99
C LEU A 28 -7.20 5.70 4.61
N LEU A 29 -6.79 4.56 4.08
CA LEU A 29 -5.43 4.31 3.61
C LEU A 29 -5.42 4.32 2.09
N TYR A 30 -4.41 4.97 1.50
CA TYR A 30 -4.06 4.73 0.11
C TYR A 30 -3.14 3.50 0.03
N LEU A 31 -3.36 2.65 -0.96
CA LEU A 31 -2.53 1.48 -1.23
C LEU A 31 -2.28 1.35 -2.73
N GLU A 32 -1.01 1.19 -3.10
CA GLU A 32 -0.60 0.87 -4.46
C GLU A 32 0.27 -0.38 -4.52
N GLN A 33 0.16 -1.06 -5.66
CA GLN A 33 1.01 -2.18 -6.03
C GLN A 33 1.65 -1.91 -7.40
N ALA A 34 2.95 -2.13 -7.46
CA ALA A 34 3.76 -1.96 -8.65
C ALA A 34 4.74 -3.13 -8.82
N PHE A 35 5.20 -3.36 -10.05
CA PHE A 35 6.34 -4.26 -10.25
C PHE A 35 7.60 -3.61 -9.69
N TRP A 36 8.47 -4.40 -9.04
CA TRP A 36 9.71 -3.90 -8.43
C TRP A 36 10.61 -3.14 -9.41
N ARG A 37 10.63 -3.53 -10.69
CA ARG A 37 11.43 -2.86 -11.73
C ARG A 37 10.83 -1.55 -12.24
N THR A 38 9.54 -1.31 -11.98
CA THR A 38 8.82 -0.10 -12.41
C THR A 38 7.94 0.42 -11.27
N PRO A 39 8.53 0.77 -10.11
CA PRO A 39 7.78 1.15 -8.92
C PRO A 39 6.93 2.42 -9.14
N GLN A 40 7.34 3.28 -10.06
CA GLN A 40 6.67 4.52 -10.47
C GLN A 40 5.44 4.32 -11.37
N LYS A 41 5.18 3.08 -11.81
CA LYS A 41 4.03 2.71 -12.66
C LYS A 41 3.17 1.67 -11.93
N PRO A 42 2.40 2.07 -10.91
CA PRO A 42 1.53 1.14 -10.19
C PRO A 42 0.47 0.57 -11.13
N PHE A 43 0.31 -0.75 -11.12
CA PHE A 43 -0.73 -1.44 -11.89
C PHE A 43 -2.04 -1.56 -11.11
N ARG A 44 -2.01 -1.29 -9.80
CA ARG A 44 -3.19 -1.27 -8.93
C ARG A 44 -3.04 -0.17 -7.90
N GLN A 45 -4.09 0.64 -7.76
CA GLN A 45 -4.22 1.69 -6.75
C GLN A 45 -5.62 1.60 -6.14
N ARG A 46 -5.75 1.66 -4.82
CA ARG A 46 -7.02 1.49 -4.10
C ARG A 46 -7.04 2.36 -2.84
N PHE A 47 -8.24 2.73 -2.41
CA PHE A 47 -8.46 3.14 -1.02
C PHE A 47 -8.90 1.95 -0.18
N TYR A 48 -8.38 1.89 1.05
CA TYR A 48 -8.75 0.93 2.07
C TYR A 48 -9.32 1.69 3.26
N MET A 49 -10.60 1.48 3.56
CA MET A 49 -11.22 2.00 4.77
C MET A 49 -11.13 0.93 5.85
N VAL A 50 -10.52 1.28 6.98
CA VAL A 50 -10.32 0.40 8.14
C VAL A 50 -11.10 0.96 9.31
N LYS A 51 -12.02 0.16 9.85
CA LYS A 51 -12.86 0.56 10.99
C LYS A 51 -13.17 -0.62 11.91
N PRO A 52 -13.55 -0.37 13.17
CA PRO A 52 -14.03 -1.43 14.06
C PRO A 52 -15.22 -2.18 13.44
N CYS A 53 -15.28 -3.49 13.61
CA CYS A 53 -16.44 -4.23 13.14
C CYS A 53 -17.72 -3.81 13.91
N PRO A 54 -18.88 -3.70 13.23
CA PRO A 54 -20.16 -3.54 13.91
C PRO A 54 -20.40 -4.65 14.93
N LYS A 55 -20.99 -4.32 16.09
CA LYS A 55 -21.21 -5.27 17.20
C LYS A 55 -22.09 -6.47 16.82
N GLU A 56 -22.91 -6.32 15.78
CA GLU A 56 -23.80 -7.35 15.25
C GLU A 56 -23.04 -8.43 14.48
N LEU A 57 -21.87 -8.09 13.94
CA LEU A 57 -21.02 -9.01 13.20
C LEU A 57 -19.98 -9.61 14.15
N LYS A 58 -19.77 -10.92 14.00
CA LYS A 58 -18.72 -11.63 14.74
C LYS A 58 -17.36 -11.34 14.11
N CYS A 59 -16.78 -10.16 14.31
CA CYS A 59 -15.46 -9.76 13.83
C CYS A 59 -14.89 -8.61 14.67
N ASP A 60 -13.59 -8.36 14.53
CA ASP A 60 -12.89 -7.29 15.27
C ASP A 60 -12.71 -6.03 14.41
N VAL A 61 -12.36 -6.21 13.14
CA VAL A 61 -12.05 -5.11 12.22
C VAL A 61 -12.70 -5.37 10.86
N GLU A 62 -13.32 -4.34 10.29
CA GLU A 62 -13.77 -4.32 8.90
C GLU A 62 -12.74 -3.58 8.04
N VAL A 63 -12.36 -4.21 6.92
CA VAL A 63 -11.48 -3.61 5.92
C VAL A 63 -12.20 -3.62 4.58
N SER A 64 -12.63 -2.44 4.13
CA SER A 64 -13.33 -2.26 2.87
C SER A 64 -12.42 -1.62 1.83
N SER A 65 -12.36 -2.17 0.61
CA SER A 65 -11.55 -1.65 -0.48
C SER A 65 -12.41 -0.96 -1.53
N TYR A 66 -11.89 0.14 -2.07
CA TYR A 66 -12.60 1.00 -3.03
C TYR A 66 -11.70 1.31 -4.23
N ALA A 67 -12.34 1.46 -5.39
CA ALA A 67 -11.72 2.09 -6.55
C ALA A 67 -11.44 3.58 -6.26
N ILE A 68 -10.56 4.17 -7.07
CA ILE A 68 -10.24 5.60 -7.03
C ILE A 68 -10.76 6.19 -8.34
N ARG A 69 -11.56 7.27 -8.27
CA ARG A 69 -12.13 7.92 -9.46
C ARG A 69 -11.03 8.53 -10.31
N GLU A 70 -10.25 9.44 -9.73
CA GLU A 70 -9.15 10.15 -10.41
C GLU A 70 -7.80 9.45 -10.23
N VAL A 71 -7.71 8.17 -10.60
CA VAL A 71 -6.57 7.28 -10.29
C VAL A 71 -5.18 7.78 -10.73
N GLU A 72 -5.13 8.69 -11.70
CA GLU A 72 -3.88 9.31 -12.17
C GLU A 72 -3.33 10.32 -11.16
N GLU A 73 -4.19 11.09 -10.50
CA GLU A 73 -3.83 12.09 -9.48
C GLU A 73 -3.25 11.46 -8.21
N TYR A 74 -3.47 10.16 -8.01
CA TYR A 74 -3.02 9.42 -6.84
C TYR A 74 -1.73 8.64 -7.05
N LYS A 75 -1.16 8.62 -8.27
CA LYS A 75 0.09 7.88 -8.53
C LYS A 75 1.21 8.30 -7.57
N ASN A 76 1.85 7.30 -6.95
CA ASN A 76 2.94 7.50 -5.99
C ASN A 76 2.55 8.42 -4.82
N PHE A 77 1.27 8.43 -4.42
CA PHE A 77 0.73 9.30 -3.35
C PHE A 77 1.59 9.30 -2.09
N CYS A 78 2.04 8.14 -1.64
CA CYS A 78 2.82 8.03 -0.40
C CYS A 78 4.25 8.54 -0.50
N ASP A 79 4.81 8.63 -1.71
CA ASP A 79 6.16 9.16 -1.95
C ASP A 79 6.16 10.70 -2.07
N ARG A 80 5.01 11.34 -2.33
CA ARG A 80 4.87 12.80 -2.43
C ARG A 80 4.89 13.49 -1.05
N PRO A 81 5.37 14.73 -0.92
CA PRO A 81 5.12 15.59 0.24
C PRO A 81 3.63 15.77 0.54
N ARG A 82 3.24 16.01 1.80
CA ARG A 82 1.81 16.09 2.19
C ARG A 82 1.07 17.26 1.52
N ASP A 83 1.75 18.37 1.30
CA ASP A 83 1.28 19.58 0.63
C ASP A 83 1.12 19.43 -0.88
N GLN A 84 1.63 18.35 -1.47
CA GLN A 84 1.53 18.03 -2.90
C GLN A 84 0.59 16.85 -3.17
N ARG A 85 -0.15 16.41 -2.15
CA ARG A 85 -1.16 15.35 -2.24
C ARG A 85 -2.54 15.99 -2.28
N PRO A 86 -3.53 15.33 -2.91
CA PRO A 86 -4.94 15.68 -2.71
C PRO A 86 -5.27 15.82 -1.22
N LEU A 87 -6.04 16.86 -0.89
CA LEU A 87 -6.48 17.14 0.47
C LEU A 87 -7.44 16.06 0.98
N PRO A 88 -7.55 15.82 2.29
CA PRO A 88 -8.40 14.76 2.82
C PRO A 88 -9.86 14.81 2.33
N GLU A 89 -10.44 15.99 2.15
CA GLU A 89 -11.78 16.16 1.58
C GLU A 89 -11.88 15.73 0.11
N GLU A 90 -10.84 15.97 -0.69
CA GLU A 90 -10.74 15.50 -2.08
C GLU A 90 -10.58 13.99 -2.11
N VAL A 91 -9.71 13.43 -1.25
CA VAL A 91 -9.55 11.97 -1.10
C VAL A 91 -10.87 11.28 -0.80
N ILE A 92 -11.67 11.85 0.11
CA ILE A 92 -12.98 11.30 0.47
C ILE A 92 -13.96 11.45 -0.69
N GLY A 93 -13.95 12.58 -1.41
CA GLY A 93 -14.77 12.80 -2.60
C GLY A 93 -14.46 11.85 -3.76
N ASP A 94 -13.20 11.44 -3.88
CA ASP A 94 -12.69 10.57 -4.95
C ASP A 94 -12.85 9.07 -4.66
N ILE A 95 -13.45 8.71 -3.53
CA ILE A 95 -13.82 7.32 -3.25
C ILE A 95 -14.77 6.85 -4.37
N GLY A 96 -14.31 5.83 -5.08
CA GLY A 96 -15.03 5.23 -6.19
C GLY A 96 -15.93 4.07 -5.74
N GLU A 97 -16.15 3.16 -6.69
CA GLU A 97 -16.89 1.92 -6.47
C GLU A 97 -16.33 1.12 -5.28
N HIS A 98 -17.22 0.61 -4.44
CA HIS A 98 -16.89 -0.38 -3.43
C HIS A 98 -16.53 -1.71 -4.11
N LEU A 99 -15.40 -2.31 -3.75
CA LEU A 99 -14.91 -3.52 -4.40
C LEU A 99 -15.07 -4.74 -3.50
N THR A 100 -14.61 -4.66 -2.25
CA THR A 100 -14.67 -5.78 -1.31
C THR A 100 -14.76 -5.29 0.13
N THR A 101 -15.31 -6.13 1.00
CA THR A 101 -15.22 -6.00 2.46
C THR A 101 -14.70 -7.29 3.08
N ILE A 102 -13.62 -7.18 3.84
CA ILE A 102 -13.01 -8.26 4.60
C ILE A 102 -13.32 -8.07 6.08
N HIS A 103 -13.79 -9.14 6.72
CA HIS A 103 -14.05 -9.15 8.16
C HIS A 103 -12.89 -9.86 8.87
N LEU A 104 -12.00 -9.07 9.47
CA LEU A 104 -10.85 -9.59 10.20
C LEU A 104 -11.23 -9.99 11.62
N ARG A 105 -10.67 -11.10 12.06
CA ARG A 105 -10.67 -11.53 13.45
C ARG A 105 -9.26 -11.61 13.97
N ARG A 106 -9.09 -11.32 15.26
CA ARG A 106 -7.84 -11.55 15.97
C ARG A 106 -7.57 -13.05 15.97
N CYS A 107 -6.34 -13.42 15.59
CA CYS A 107 -5.93 -14.81 15.59
C CYS A 107 -5.80 -15.34 17.03
N ASP A 108 -6.13 -16.61 17.23
CA ASP A 108 -5.95 -17.30 18.51
C ASP A 108 -4.48 -17.31 18.95
N ARG A 109 -4.26 -17.40 20.26
CA ARG A 109 -2.91 -17.54 20.81
C ARG A 109 -2.20 -18.75 20.21
N GLY A 110 -0.96 -18.55 19.76
CA GLY A 110 -0.14 -19.60 19.14
C GLY A 110 -0.13 -19.57 17.61
N LYS A 111 -1.10 -18.89 16.95
CA LYS A 111 -1.03 -18.62 15.52
C LYS A 111 0.05 -17.58 15.18
N ARG A 112 0.59 -17.66 13.95
CA ARG A 112 1.59 -16.68 13.45
C ARG A 112 0.99 -15.31 13.15
N CYS A 113 -0.27 -15.27 12.72
CA CYS A 113 -0.99 -14.04 12.41
C CYS A 113 -1.43 -13.30 13.68
N LEU A 114 -1.62 -11.98 13.54
CA LEU A 114 -2.29 -11.12 14.51
C LEU A 114 -3.78 -11.02 14.18
N TYR A 115 -4.10 -10.82 12.90
CA TYR A 115 -5.46 -10.81 12.37
C TYR A 115 -5.51 -11.62 11.08
N GLU A 116 -6.64 -12.28 10.85
CA GLU A 116 -6.94 -12.97 9.59
C GLU A 116 -8.43 -12.86 9.27
N GLY A 117 -8.76 -12.86 7.98
CA GLY A 117 -10.13 -12.84 7.53
C GLY A 117 -10.25 -12.86 6.03
N SER A 118 -11.48 -13.00 5.56
CA SER A 118 -11.82 -13.04 4.15
C SER A 118 -13.08 -12.24 3.86
N THR A 119 -13.35 -12.04 2.57
CA THR A 119 -14.69 -11.71 2.09
C THR A 119 -15.70 -12.79 2.52
N PRO A 120 -16.99 -12.45 2.69
CA PRO A 120 -18.03 -13.44 2.97
C PRO A 120 -18.17 -14.46 1.83
N PRO A 121 -18.84 -15.60 2.08
CA PRO A 121 -19.18 -16.55 1.02
C PRO A 121 -19.91 -15.86 -0.14
N GLY A 122 -19.55 -16.21 -1.38
CA GLY A 122 -20.06 -15.55 -2.59
C GLY A 122 -19.25 -14.30 -3.02
N GLY A 123 -18.39 -13.76 -2.16
CA GLY A 123 -17.51 -12.65 -2.51
C GLY A 123 -18.27 -11.37 -2.86
N PHE A 124 -17.72 -10.59 -3.79
CA PHE A 124 -18.30 -9.34 -4.29
C PHE A 124 -18.30 -9.33 -5.82
N PRO A 125 -19.26 -8.64 -6.48
CA PRO A 125 -19.30 -8.53 -7.94
C PRO A 125 -17.97 -8.03 -8.51
N ASN A 126 -17.51 -8.66 -9.59
CA ASN A 126 -16.31 -8.24 -10.30
C ASN A 126 -16.42 -8.65 -11.76
N SER A 127 -16.18 -7.73 -12.69
CA SER A 127 -16.28 -7.97 -14.14
C SER A 127 -14.92 -8.03 -14.84
N TRP A 128 -13.82 -8.15 -14.11
CA TRP A 128 -12.48 -8.10 -14.70
C TRP A 128 -12.09 -9.44 -15.30
N ASN A 129 -11.53 -9.43 -16.51
CA ASN A 129 -10.99 -10.63 -17.18
C ASN A 129 -11.95 -11.83 -17.20
N GLY A 130 -13.25 -11.57 -17.39
CA GLY A 130 -14.28 -12.62 -17.45
C GLY A 130 -14.76 -13.13 -16.08
N ALA A 131 -14.39 -12.46 -14.99
CA ALA A 131 -14.96 -12.75 -13.68
C ALA A 131 -16.41 -12.25 -13.61
N THR A 132 -17.17 -12.82 -12.68
CA THR A 132 -18.47 -12.30 -12.22
C THR A 132 -18.44 -11.97 -10.73
N TYR A 133 -17.56 -12.62 -9.96
CA TYR A 133 -17.30 -12.25 -8.57
C TYR A 133 -15.81 -12.35 -8.22
N SER A 134 -15.45 -11.73 -7.10
CA SER A 134 -14.11 -11.77 -6.53
C SER A 134 -14.13 -12.05 -5.05
N THR A 135 -13.09 -12.73 -4.59
CA THR A 135 -12.82 -12.99 -3.17
C THR A 135 -11.51 -12.34 -2.78
N SER A 136 -11.41 -11.91 -1.54
CA SER A 136 -10.15 -11.42 -0.97
C SER A 136 -9.93 -12.04 0.40
N GLU A 137 -8.69 -12.42 0.68
CA GLU A 137 -8.22 -12.86 1.99
C GLU A 137 -7.07 -11.95 2.45
N LEU A 138 -7.09 -11.59 3.72
CA LEU A 138 -6.08 -10.73 4.33
C LEU A 138 -5.64 -11.32 5.66
N ALA A 139 -4.33 -11.46 5.83
CA ALA A 139 -3.73 -11.71 7.13
C ALA A 139 -2.70 -10.64 7.46
N VAL A 140 -2.79 -10.12 8.68
CA VAL A 140 -1.83 -9.18 9.27
C VAL A 140 -0.98 -9.97 10.24
N LEU A 141 0.33 -10.02 10.01
CA LEU A 141 1.29 -10.76 10.82
C LEU A 141 2.12 -9.79 11.66
N LYS A 142 2.94 -10.35 12.55
CA LYS A 142 3.93 -9.57 13.30
C LYS A 142 4.95 -8.92 12.35
N ASN A 143 5.67 -7.92 12.84
CA ASN A 143 6.74 -7.23 12.11
C ASN A 143 6.26 -6.59 10.78
N ASN A 144 5.01 -6.14 10.73
CA ASN A 144 4.40 -5.48 9.56
C ASN A 144 4.40 -6.35 8.29
N GLU A 145 4.38 -7.67 8.44
CA GLU A 145 4.16 -8.60 7.33
C GLU A 145 2.67 -8.69 7.01
N ILE A 146 2.33 -8.60 5.73
CA ILE A 146 0.95 -8.59 5.23
C ILE A 146 0.80 -9.65 4.16
N HIS A 147 -0.17 -10.54 4.33
CA HIS A 147 -0.53 -11.54 3.32
C HIS A 147 -1.85 -11.14 2.68
N THR A 148 -1.88 -11.05 1.35
CA THR A 148 -3.10 -10.70 0.61
C THR A 148 -3.36 -11.70 -0.51
N TRP A 149 -4.60 -12.15 -0.65
CA TRP A 149 -4.99 -13.06 -1.71
C TRP A 149 -6.27 -12.61 -2.40
N ASP A 150 -6.13 -11.86 -3.49
CA ASP A 150 -7.25 -11.48 -4.34
C ASP A 150 -7.39 -12.45 -5.51
N ARG A 151 -8.62 -12.93 -5.75
CA ARG A 151 -8.97 -13.83 -6.84
C ARG A 151 -10.31 -13.42 -7.43
N GLY A 152 -10.47 -13.66 -8.74
CA GLY A 152 -11.76 -13.53 -9.41
C GLY A 152 -12.15 -14.83 -10.09
N PHE A 153 -13.46 -15.03 -10.14
CA PHE A 153 -14.09 -16.25 -10.58
C PHE A 153 -15.23 -15.93 -11.55
N ASP A 154 -15.45 -16.79 -12.53
CA ASP A 154 -16.62 -16.73 -13.42
C ASP A 154 -17.88 -17.34 -12.75
N ASP A 155 -19.01 -17.32 -13.46
CA ASP A 155 -20.30 -17.84 -12.96
C ASP A 155 -20.29 -19.35 -12.67
N ASP A 156 -19.39 -20.10 -13.31
CA ASP A 156 -19.20 -21.53 -13.09
C ASP A 156 -18.27 -21.81 -11.89
N GLY A 157 -17.70 -20.77 -11.27
CA GLY A 157 -16.79 -20.86 -10.14
C GLY A 157 -15.34 -21.17 -10.51
N ASN A 158 -14.96 -21.03 -11.79
CA ASN A 158 -13.57 -21.18 -12.21
C ASN A 158 -12.79 -19.90 -11.90
N GLN A 159 -11.60 -20.05 -11.32
CA GLN A 159 -10.72 -18.90 -11.10
C GLN A 159 -10.14 -18.41 -12.43
N VAL A 160 -10.49 -17.17 -12.81
CA VAL A 160 -10.09 -16.52 -14.06
C VAL A 160 -8.94 -15.52 -13.88
N TRP A 161 -8.75 -14.97 -12.68
CA TRP A 161 -7.58 -14.13 -12.37
C TRP A 161 -7.10 -14.30 -10.92
N GLY A 162 -5.90 -13.78 -10.65
CA GLY A 162 -5.23 -13.93 -9.36
C GLY A 162 -4.36 -15.18 -9.31
N VAL A 163 -3.53 -15.28 -8.28
CA VAL A 163 -2.64 -16.44 -8.09
C VAL A 163 -3.40 -17.65 -7.57
N LYS A 164 -3.06 -18.84 -8.06
CA LYS A 164 -3.64 -20.11 -7.59
C LYS A 164 -2.86 -20.73 -6.43
N ALA A 165 -1.56 -20.42 -6.33
CA ALA A 165 -0.64 -21.09 -5.41
C ALA A 165 -0.76 -20.64 -3.94
N GLY A 166 -1.36 -19.47 -3.68
CA GLY A 166 -1.47 -18.92 -2.32
C GLY A 166 -1.39 -17.39 -2.29
N PRO A 167 -1.43 -16.78 -1.10
CA PRO A 167 -1.35 -15.32 -0.92
C PRO A 167 0.00 -14.76 -1.35
N TYR A 168 0.02 -13.48 -1.73
CA TYR A 168 1.25 -12.70 -1.79
C TYR A 168 1.71 -12.32 -0.38
N GLU A 169 2.97 -12.53 -0.05
CA GLU A 169 3.56 -12.31 1.28
C GLU A 169 4.45 -11.06 1.34
N PHE A 170 3.88 -9.90 1.65
CA PHE A 170 4.62 -8.64 1.70
C PHE A 170 5.34 -8.48 3.05
N LYS A 171 6.68 -8.34 3.03
CA LYS A 171 7.52 -8.07 4.21
C LYS A 171 8.18 -6.70 4.13
N PRO A 172 8.40 -5.96 5.22
CA PRO A 172 9.02 -4.63 5.13
C PRO A 172 10.36 -4.66 4.39
N ALA A 173 10.61 -3.66 3.54
CA ALA A 173 11.91 -3.52 2.92
C ALA A 173 12.98 -3.21 4.00
N PRO A 174 14.20 -3.77 3.91
CA PRO A 174 15.28 -3.43 4.81
C PRO A 174 15.65 -1.94 4.67
N SER A 175 15.93 -1.28 5.80
CA SER A 175 16.16 0.17 5.89
C SER A 175 17.30 0.70 5.01
N SER A 176 18.23 -0.15 4.56
CA SER A 176 19.36 0.21 3.71
C SER A 176 19.06 0.29 2.21
N SER A 177 17.86 -0.11 1.77
CA SER A 177 17.54 -0.25 0.33
C SER A 177 16.95 1.01 -0.34
N TYR A 178 16.74 2.09 0.41
CA TYR A 178 16.10 3.31 -0.12
C TYR A 178 17.10 4.39 -0.58
N SER A 179 18.35 4.38 -0.12
CA SER A 179 19.35 5.41 -0.51
C SER A 179 19.92 5.18 -1.91
N ASP A 180 20.09 3.94 -2.33
CA ASP A 180 20.97 3.63 -3.47
C ASP A 180 20.27 3.64 -4.84
N MET A 181 18.93 3.78 -4.88
CA MET A 181 18.18 3.86 -6.15
C MET A 181 17.78 5.29 -6.57
N PHE A 182 18.06 6.31 -5.74
CA PHE A 182 17.72 7.71 -6.01
C PHE A 182 18.94 8.66 -5.98
N SER A 183 20.12 8.19 -6.36
CA SER A 183 21.25 9.08 -6.66
C SER A 183 21.39 9.29 -8.18
N PRO A 184 20.86 10.38 -8.76
CA PRO A 184 21.38 10.86 -10.00
C PRO A 184 22.73 11.56 -9.71
N LEU A 185 23.77 11.13 -10.42
CA LEU A 185 25.05 11.83 -10.62
C LEU A 185 26.12 11.64 -9.53
N ASN A 186 26.99 10.65 -9.77
CA ASN A 186 28.38 10.70 -9.33
C ASN A 186 29.05 11.92 -9.98
N PHE A 187 29.31 12.97 -9.19
CA PHE A 187 30.38 13.91 -9.48
C PHE A 187 31.54 13.63 -8.52
N PRO A 188 32.78 13.48 -9.00
CA PRO A 188 33.91 13.29 -8.11
C PRO A 188 34.13 14.57 -7.27
N PRO A 189 34.49 14.44 -5.98
CA PRO A 189 34.74 15.60 -5.14
C PRO A 189 35.97 16.37 -5.65
N GLN A 190 35.78 17.62 -6.05
CA GLN A 190 36.89 18.56 -6.23
C GLN A 190 37.52 18.83 -4.87
N GLN A 191 38.79 18.41 -4.71
CA GLN A 191 39.64 18.82 -3.60
C GLN A 191 39.89 20.32 -3.69
N PHE A 192 39.16 21.12 -2.91
CA PHE A 192 39.59 22.47 -2.56
C PHE A 192 40.39 22.42 -1.27
N PHE A 193 41.71 22.56 -1.40
CA PHE A 193 42.61 22.80 -0.29
C PHE A 193 42.35 24.20 0.26
N GLU A 194 41.87 24.29 1.50
CA GLU A 194 41.91 25.53 2.29
C GLU A 194 43.38 25.86 2.61
N LYS A 195 43.95 26.83 1.89
CA LYS A 195 45.12 27.57 2.37
C LYS A 195 44.64 28.72 3.24
N ARG A 196 44.80 28.51 4.54
CA ARG A 196 44.81 29.50 5.61
C ARG A 196 45.80 30.62 5.26
N ILE A 197 45.33 31.87 5.20
CA ILE A 197 46.18 33.07 5.30
C ILE A 197 45.58 33.94 6.40
N GLU A 198 46.33 34.03 7.51
CA GLU A 198 46.21 35.06 8.54
C GLU A 198 46.68 36.41 7.99
N GLY A 199 45.99 37.51 8.34
CA GLY A 199 46.48 38.86 8.03
C GLY A 199 45.46 39.99 8.18
N SER A 200 45.19 40.38 9.44
CA SER A 200 44.99 41.74 9.98
C SER A 200 44.60 42.94 9.08
N PHE A 201 43.52 43.64 9.50
CA PHE A 201 43.31 45.12 9.62
C PHE A 201 43.42 46.00 8.34
N VAL A 202 42.63 47.05 8.04
CA VAL A 202 41.99 48.17 8.79
C VAL A 202 40.79 48.75 8.00
N LEU A 203 39.91 49.46 8.72
CA LEU A 203 38.77 50.31 8.36
C LEU A 203 38.95 51.36 7.23
N GLN A 204 37.86 51.56 6.47
CA GLN A 204 37.15 52.81 6.12
C GLN A 204 37.94 54.02 5.56
N GLU A 205 37.84 54.27 4.25
CA GLU A 205 36.99 55.28 3.57
C GLU A 205 36.91 54.99 2.07
#